data_AF-A0A8J3H7D7-F1
#
_entry.id   AF-A0A8J3H7D7-F1
#
_cell.length_a   1.000
_cell.length_b   1.000
_cell.length_c   1.000
_cell.angle_alpha   90.00
_cell.angle_beta   90.00
_cell.angle_gamma   90.00
#
_symmetry.space_group_name_H-M   'P 1'
#
loop_
_entity.id
_entity.type
_entity.pdbx_description
1 polymer ?
#
loop_
_entity_poly.entity_id
_entity_poly.type
_entity_poly.pdbx_seq_one_letter_code
_entity_poly.pdbx_strand_id
1 'polypeptide(L)'
;MSRTRRLTETERAELVRAAGDGVSTSKLAKRFGVTPRAVQYTLKADAERQRDTAVATAAVTVKLTPEELVALDEVLAAAGIETRTEGVRRLIQAAGGTFVPDAQLAAEMARYRASLHEVGNGVVQIAKQIMKASRAGQGEGSAANAELSELRLAQMRGLARFILDSADEIDLLLRRRRDAIQLSATAALREFAHAAE
;
A
#
# COMPACT_ATOMS: atom_id res chain seq x y z
N MET A 1 45.03 -27.04 -31.10
CA MET A 1 43.78 -26.29 -30.88
C MET A 1 43.81 -25.72 -29.47
N SER A 2 44.27 -24.48 -29.30
CA SER A 2 44.43 -23.85 -27.99
C SER A 2 43.06 -23.60 -27.34
N ARG A 3 42.89 -24.04 -26.08
CA ARG A 3 41.69 -23.77 -25.28
C ARG A 3 41.39 -22.27 -25.31
N THR A 4 40.22 -21.89 -25.80
CA THR A 4 39.74 -20.51 -25.70
C THR A 4 39.49 -20.20 -24.22
N ARG A 5 40.31 -19.33 -23.64
CA ARG A 5 40.14 -18.87 -22.26
C ARG A 5 38.76 -18.21 -22.10
N ARG A 6 37.99 -18.65 -21.11
CA ARG A 6 36.73 -18.02 -20.73
C ARG A 6 36.99 -16.99 -19.63
N LEU A 7 36.48 -15.79 -19.81
CA LEU A 7 36.56 -14.72 -18.81
C LEU A 7 35.65 -15.05 -17.62
N THR A 8 36.12 -14.81 -16.41
CA THR A 8 35.27 -14.77 -15.22
C THR A 8 34.39 -13.52 -15.24
N GLU A 9 33.38 -13.46 -14.37
CA GLU A 9 32.49 -12.30 -14.27
C GLU A 9 33.24 -11.03 -13.85
N THR A 10 34.16 -11.15 -12.90
CA THR A 10 35.05 -10.07 -12.47
C THR A 10 35.96 -9.58 -13.61
N GLU A 11 36.55 -10.50 -14.37
CA GLU A 11 37.39 -10.15 -15.53
C GLU A 11 36.59 -9.44 -16.64
N ARG A 12 35.31 -9.80 -16.83
CA ARG A 12 34.42 -9.09 -17.78
C ARG A 12 34.14 -7.67 -17.33
N ALA A 13 33.86 -7.46 -16.05
CA ALA A 13 33.61 -6.14 -15.49
C ALA A 13 34.85 -5.22 -15.61
N GLU A 14 36.04 -5.77 -15.33
CA GLU A 14 37.30 -5.04 -15.54
C GLU A 14 37.58 -4.71 -17.00
N LEU A 15 37.28 -5.65 -17.91
CA LEU A 15 37.42 -5.45 -19.35
C LEU A 15 36.50 -4.33 -19.85
N VAL A 16 35.23 -4.32 -19.43
CA VAL A 16 34.25 -3.28 -19.77
C VAL A 16 34.72 -1.91 -19.27
N ARG A 17 35.19 -1.83 -18.02
CA ARG A 17 35.72 -0.58 -17.45
C ARG A 17 36.92 -0.06 -18.25
N ALA A 18 37.91 -0.90 -18.50
CA ALA A 18 39.10 -0.52 -19.26
C ALA A 18 38.79 -0.14 -20.72
N ALA A 19 37.75 -0.73 -21.32
CA ALA A 19 37.25 -0.29 -22.62
C ALA A 19 36.58 1.09 -22.58
N GLY A 20 35.83 1.37 -21.51
CA GLY A 20 35.26 2.70 -21.23
C GLY A 20 36.33 3.78 -21.04
N ASP A 21 37.48 3.42 -20.48
CA ASP A 21 38.66 4.28 -20.36
C ASP A 21 39.44 4.47 -21.70
N GLY A 22 38.91 3.94 -22.81
CA GLY A 22 39.48 4.14 -24.15
C GLY A 22 40.60 3.16 -24.53
N VAL A 23 40.80 2.07 -23.80
CA VAL A 23 41.82 1.07 -24.15
C VAL A 23 41.40 0.28 -25.40
N SER A 24 42.28 0.17 -26.38
CA SER A 24 41.99 -0.52 -27.64
C SER A 24 41.68 -2.01 -27.45
N THR A 25 40.80 -2.56 -28.29
CA THR A 25 40.40 -3.97 -28.27
C THR A 25 41.59 -4.94 -28.42
N SER A 26 42.62 -4.56 -29.17
CA SER A 26 43.84 -5.34 -29.33
C SER A 26 44.69 -5.40 -28.06
N LYS A 27 44.74 -4.31 -27.28
CA LYS A 27 45.42 -4.27 -25.97
C LYS A 27 44.64 -5.06 -24.93
N LEU A 28 43.30 -4.95 -24.91
CA LEU A 28 42.43 -5.73 -24.03
C LEU A 28 42.53 -7.23 -24.32
N ALA A 29 42.52 -7.63 -25.59
CA ALA A 29 42.69 -9.02 -26.00
C ALA A 29 43.99 -9.63 -25.46
N LYS A 30 45.11 -8.90 -25.58
CA LYS A 30 46.41 -9.32 -25.03
C LYS A 30 46.41 -9.37 -23.51
N ARG A 31 45.86 -8.34 -22.85
CA ARG A 31 45.82 -8.23 -21.37
C ARG A 31 45.03 -9.36 -20.72
N PHE A 32 43.88 -9.71 -21.29
CA PHE A 32 42.99 -10.73 -20.75
C PHE A 32 43.22 -12.13 -21.36
N GLY A 33 44.18 -12.28 -22.28
CA GLY A 33 44.48 -13.56 -22.92
C GLY A 33 43.32 -14.11 -23.76
N VAL A 34 42.52 -13.23 -24.36
CA VAL A 34 41.34 -13.57 -25.16
C VAL A 34 41.47 -13.06 -26.59
N THR A 35 40.61 -13.54 -27.49
CA THR A 35 40.60 -13.06 -28.87
C THR A 35 39.95 -11.67 -28.96
N PRO A 36 40.32 -10.82 -29.94
CA PRO A 36 39.65 -9.54 -30.18
C PRO A 36 38.13 -9.69 -30.39
N ARG A 37 37.71 -10.81 -30.97
CA ARG A 37 36.30 -11.19 -31.14
C ARG A 37 35.59 -11.36 -29.80
N ALA A 38 36.21 -12.02 -28.82
CA ALA A 38 35.65 -12.19 -27.48
C ALA A 38 35.51 -10.87 -26.73
N VAL A 39 36.46 -9.94 -26.92
CA VAL A 39 36.36 -8.56 -26.40
C VAL A 39 35.13 -7.87 -26.98
N GLN A 40 34.97 -7.87 -28.31
CA GLN A 40 33.82 -7.25 -28.98
C GLN A 40 32.47 -7.83 -28.53
N TYR A 41 32.37 -9.15 -28.41
CA TYR A 41 31.16 -9.80 -27.92
C TYR A 41 30.85 -9.44 -26.47
N THR A 42 31.87 -9.34 -25.62
CA THR A 42 31.69 -8.95 -24.21
C THR A 42 31.19 -7.52 -24.09
N LEU A 43 31.75 -6.59 -24.87
CA LEU A 43 31.29 -5.19 -24.91
C LEU A 43 29.88 -5.07 -25.50
N LYS A 44 29.57 -5.82 -26.56
CA LYS A 44 28.23 -5.83 -27.15
C LYS A 44 27.18 -6.37 -26.17
N ALA A 45 27.46 -7.49 -25.52
CA ALA A 45 26.57 -8.09 -24.52
C ALA A 45 26.41 -7.18 -23.28
N ASP A 46 27.43 -6.40 -22.92
CA ASP A 46 27.34 -5.40 -21.87
C ASP A 46 26.49 -4.19 -22.29
N ALA A 47 26.69 -3.68 -23.50
CA ALA A 47 25.88 -2.59 -24.05
C ALA A 47 24.41 -2.99 -24.28
N GLU A 48 24.14 -4.27 -24.55
CA GLU A 48 22.78 -4.83 -24.59
C GLU A 48 22.19 -4.88 -23.17
N ARG A 49 22.91 -5.43 -22.19
CA ARG A 49 22.50 -5.40 -20.76
C ARG A 49 22.25 -3.98 -20.24
N GLN A 50 23.10 -3.02 -20.59
CA GLN A 50 22.93 -1.61 -20.20
C GLN A 50 21.71 -0.97 -20.86
N ARG A 51 21.42 -1.30 -22.13
CA ARG A 51 20.20 -0.84 -22.82
C ARG A 51 18.95 -1.41 -22.18
N ASP A 52 18.98 -2.68 -21.78
CA ASP A 52 17.88 -3.31 -21.04
C ASP A 52 17.72 -2.73 -19.61
N THR A 53 18.81 -2.18 -19.04
CA THR A 53 18.85 -1.55 -17.71
C THR A 53 18.64 -0.03 -17.75
N ALA A 54 18.41 0.60 -18.91
CA ALA A 54 18.37 2.06 -19.09
C ALA A 54 17.13 2.78 -18.52
N VAL A 55 16.59 2.29 -17.40
CA VAL A 55 15.63 3.02 -16.58
C VAL A 55 16.41 3.67 -15.43
N ALA A 56 16.32 5.00 -15.29
CA ALA A 56 16.97 5.70 -14.19
C ALA A 56 16.38 5.23 -12.84
N THR A 57 17.11 4.41 -12.09
CA THR A 57 16.69 3.92 -10.77
C THR A 57 17.33 4.71 -9.64
N ALA A 58 16.55 5.07 -8.61
CA ALA A 58 17.06 5.59 -7.35
C ALA A 58 17.15 4.47 -6.28
N ALA A 59 18.17 4.51 -5.43
CA ALA A 59 18.33 3.56 -4.33
C ALA A 59 17.56 4.01 -3.08
N VAL A 60 16.83 3.09 -2.46
CA VAL A 60 16.13 3.30 -1.18
C VAL A 60 16.68 2.29 -0.17
N THR A 61 17.12 2.77 0.99
CA THR A 61 17.64 1.93 2.09
C THR A 61 16.75 2.08 3.31
N VAL A 62 16.32 0.96 3.89
CA VAL A 62 15.51 0.90 5.12
C VAL A 62 16.19 -0.04 6.11
N LYS A 63 16.11 0.29 7.40
CA LYS A 63 16.53 -0.59 8.50
C LYS A 63 15.30 -1.27 9.06
N LEU A 64 15.38 -2.59 9.23
CA LEU A 64 14.33 -3.44 9.78
C LEU A 64 14.88 -4.23 10.96
N THR A 65 14.04 -4.54 11.94
CA THR A 65 14.40 -5.48 12.99
C THR A 65 14.44 -6.92 12.43
N PRO A 66 15.08 -7.87 13.12
CA PRO A 66 15.06 -9.27 12.71
C PRO A 66 13.63 -9.83 12.62
N GLU A 67 12.75 -9.45 13.52
CA GLU A 67 11.34 -9.90 13.54
C GLU A 67 10.58 -9.36 12.31
N GLU A 68 10.79 -8.10 11.96
CA GLU A 68 10.20 -7.48 10.75
C GLU A 68 10.71 -8.16 9.47
N LEU A 69 11.99 -8.55 9.44
CA LEU A 69 12.56 -9.29 8.31
C LEU A 69 11.94 -10.69 8.15
N VAL A 70 11.75 -11.41 9.26
CA VAL A 70 11.10 -12.74 9.24
C VAL A 70 9.66 -12.61 8.78
N ALA A 71 8.90 -11.66 9.33
CA ALA A 71 7.53 -11.41 8.91
C ALA A 71 7.42 -11.06 7.42
N LEU A 72 8.37 -10.27 6.90
CA LEU A 72 8.45 -9.97 5.47
C LEU A 72 8.71 -11.23 4.63
N ASP A 73 9.67 -12.06 5.05
CA ASP A 73 10.01 -13.29 4.33
C ASP A 73 8.82 -14.28 4.26
N GLU A 74 8.05 -14.42 5.34
CA GLU A 74 6.85 -15.26 5.36
C GLU A 74 5.80 -14.80 4.36
N VAL A 75 5.55 -13.49 4.28
CA VAL A 75 4.59 -12.90 3.33
C VAL A 75 5.06 -13.09 1.89
N LEU A 76 6.36 -12.89 1.62
CA LEU A 76 6.93 -13.08 0.28
C LEU A 76 6.88 -14.56 -0.15
N ALA A 77 7.21 -15.48 0.75
CA ALA A 77 7.15 -16.91 0.49
C ALA A 77 5.72 -17.38 0.20
N ALA A 78 4.73 -16.90 0.97
CA ALA A 78 3.31 -17.21 0.72
C ALA A 78 2.81 -16.67 -0.63
N ALA A 79 3.45 -15.62 -1.15
CA ALA A 79 3.16 -15.04 -2.45
C ALA A 79 3.98 -15.64 -3.61
N GLY A 80 4.86 -16.62 -3.35
CA GLY A 80 5.74 -17.22 -4.36
C GLY A 80 6.86 -16.29 -4.84
N ILE A 81 7.28 -15.33 -4.01
CA ILE A 81 8.34 -14.36 -4.35
C ILE A 81 9.63 -14.79 -3.68
N GLU A 82 10.63 -15.14 -4.50
CA GLU A 82 11.89 -15.70 -4.01
C GLU A 82 12.86 -14.66 -3.42
N THR A 83 12.76 -13.39 -3.84
CA THR A 83 13.71 -12.35 -3.43
C THR A 83 13.05 -11.14 -2.79
N ARG A 84 13.64 -10.66 -1.70
CA ARG A 84 13.18 -9.48 -0.96
C ARG A 84 13.16 -8.22 -1.83
N THR A 85 14.17 -8.03 -2.66
CA THR A 85 14.26 -6.89 -3.57
C THR A 85 13.08 -6.84 -4.53
N GLU A 86 12.70 -8.00 -5.06
CA GLU A 86 11.57 -8.11 -5.97
C GLU A 86 10.24 -7.89 -5.24
N GLY A 87 10.10 -8.46 -4.04
CA GLY A 87 8.95 -8.22 -3.17
C GLY A 87 8.74 -6.74 -2.85
N VAL A 88 9.79 -6.04 -2.43
CA VAL A 88 9.75 -4.61 -2.10
C VAL A 88 9.48 -3.77 -3.34
N ARG A 89 10.10 -4.09 -4.49
CA ARG A 89 9.84 -3.37 -5.75
C ARG A 89 8.38 -3.48 -6.17
N ARG A 90 7.81 -4.69 -6.13
CA ARG A 90 6.39 -4.93 -6.45
C ARG A 90 5.46 -4.20 -5.50
N LEU A 91 5.78 -4.22 -4.20
CA LEU A 91 5.01 -3.49 -3.19
C LEU A 91 4.99 -1.99 -3.47
N ILE A 92 6.15 -1.38 -3.76
CA ILE A 92 6.25 0.05 -4.08
C ILE A 92 5.47 0.40 -5.35
N GLN A 93 5.56 -0.43 -6.39
CA GLN A 93 4.82 -0.21 -7.64
C GLN A 93 3.31 -0.34 -7.46
N ALA A 94 2.85 -1.36 -6.71
CA ALA A 94 1.44 -1.55 -6.40
C ALA A 94 0.88 -0.43 -5.50
N ALA A 95 1.72 0.09 -4.59
CA ALA A 95 1.31 1.11 -3.64
C ALA A 95 1.19 2.52 -4.24
N GLY A 96 1.53 2.71 -5.52
CA GLY A 96 1.37 3.97 -6.26
C GLY A 96 -0.06 4.54 -6.24
N GLY A 97 -1.08 3.72 -5.97
CA GLY A 97 -2.45 4.16 -5.68
C GLY A 97 -2.92 3.98 -4.23
N THR A 98 -2.22 3.19 -3.42
CA THR A 98 -2.64 2.79 -2.06
C THR A 98 -2.30 3.84 -0.99
N PHE A 99 -1.23 4.61 -1.18
CA PHE A 99 -0.83 5.69 -0.25
C PHE A 99 -1.51 7.04 -0.54
N VAL A 100 -2.35 7.11 -1.57
CA VAL A 100 -3.19 8.29 -1.80
C VAL A 100 -4.35 8.27 -0.81
N PRO A 101 -4.64 9.38 -0.09
CA PRO A 101 -5.86 9.49 0.71
C PRO A 101 -7.05 9.22 -0.20
N ASP A 102 -7.73 8.10 0.04
CA ASP A 102 -8.93 7.69 -0.68
C ASP A 102 -9.98 8.80 -0.57
N ALA A 103 -10.07 9.59 -1.62
CA ALA A 103 -10.97 10.73 -1.70
C ALA A 103 -12.43 10.29 -1.62
N GLN A 104 -12.74 9.05 -2.02
CA GLN A 104 -14.07 8.48 -1.92
C GLN A 104 -14.39 8.13 -0.47
N LEU A 105 -13.51 7.41 0.25
CA LEU A 105 -13.73 7.19 1.69
C LEU A 105 -13.75 8.51 2.45
N ALA A 106 -12.87 9.47 2.14
CA ALA A 106 -12.87 10.78 2.79
C ALA A 106 -14.20 11.52 2.56
N ALA A 107 -14.76 11.46 1.34
CA ALA A 107 -16.06 12.04 1.03
C ALA A 107 -17.20 11.31 1.76
N GLU A 108 -17.16 9.98 1.84
CA GLU A 108 -18.14 9.19 2.59
C GLU A 108 -18.07 9.49 4.10
N MET A 109 -16.88 9.53 4.69
CA MET A 109 -16.65 9.91 6.09
C MET A 109 -17.11 11.34 6.38
N ALA A 110 -16.91 12.28 5.45
CA ALA A 110 -17.41 13.64 5.59
C ALA A 110 -18.95 13.70 5.60
N ARG A 111 -19.63 12.88 4.79
CA ARG A 111 -21.09 12.75 4.80
C ARG A 111 -21.59 12.15 6.12
N TYR A 112 -20.95 11.10 6.63
CA TYR A 112 -21.29 10.53 7.93
C TYR A 112 -21.11 11.52 9.06
N ARG A 113 -20.01 12.30 9.06
CA ARG A 113 -19.79 13.36 10.04
C ARG A 113 -20.92 14.40 10.03
N ALA A 114 -21.40 14.78 8.85
CA ALA A 114 -22.52 15.72 8.73
C ALA A 114 -23.81 15.13 9.32
N SER A 115 -24.12 13.87 8.99
CA SER A 115 -25.29 13.17 9.53
C SER A 115 -25.23 13.02 11.05
N LEU A 116 -24.08 12.62 11.59
CA LEU A 116 -23.84 12.54 13.04
C LEU A 116 -24.00 13.90 13.73
N HIS A 117 -23.59 14.99 13.07
CA HIS A 117 -23.73 16.34 13.61
C HIS A 117 -25.19 16.80 13.66
N GLU A 118 -26.00 16.48 12.64
CA GLU A 118 -27.45 16.75 12.65
C GLU A 118 -28.15 15.96 13.77
N VAL A 119 -27.79 14.70 13.94
CA VAL A 119 -28.34 13.86 15.01
C VAL A 119 -27.93 14.38 16.39
N GLY A 120 -26.66 14.74 16.58
CA GLY A 120 -26.16 15.36 17.81
C GLY A 120 -26.90 16.67 18.14
N ASN A 121 -27.17 17.50 17.14
CA ASN A 121 -28.01 18.69 17.29
C ASN A 121 -29.44 18.35 17.71
N GLY A 122 -30.03 17.32 17.12
CA GLY A 122 -31.34 16.79 17.52
C GLY A 122 -31.39 16.38 18.98
N VAL A 123 -30.37 15.66 19.48
CA VAL A 123 -30.26 15.28 20.90
C VAL A 123 -30.20 16.50 21.81
N VAL A 124 -29.37 17.48 21.46
CA VAL A 124 -29.25 18.72 22.25
C VAL A 124 -30.57 19.48 22.29
N GLN A 125 -31.33 19.49 21.20
CA GLN A 125 -32.65 20.11 21.14
C GLN A 125 -33.67 19.36 22.01
N ILE A 126 -33.70 18.03 21.95
CA ILE A 126 -34.54 17.19 22.81
C ILE A 126 -34.18 17.44 24.29
N ALA A 127 -32.90 17.45 24.64
CA ALA A 127 -32.43 17.74 26.00
C ALA A 127 -32.85 19.14 26.49
N LYS A 128 -32.75 20.16 25.62
CA LYS A 128 -33.22 21.52 25.93
C LYS A 128 -34.73 21.57 26.12
N GLN A 129 -35.50 20.84 25.32
CA GLN A 129 -36.95 20.74 25.49
C GLN A 129 -37.33 20.00 26.78
N ILE A 130 -36.60 18.94 27.15
CA ILE A 130 -36.76 18.24 28.43
C ILE A 130 -36.55 19.21 29.59
N MET A 131 -35.47 20.00 29.55
CA MET A 131 -35.16 20.97 30.61
C MET A 131 -36.23 22.07 30.71
N LYS A 132 -36.76 22.55 29.58
CA LYS A 132 -37.85 23.54 29.54
C LYS A 132 -39.18 22.97 30.05
N ALA A 133 -39.55 21.76 29.62
CA ALA A 133 -40.78 21.10 30.02
C ALA A 133 -40.76 20.71 31.52
N SER A 134 -39.61 20.28 32.05
CA SER A 134 -39.43 20.03 33.49
C SER A 134 -39.58 21.32 34.32
N ARG A 135 -39.10 22.47 33.82
CA ARG A 135 -39.32 23.78 34.44
C ARG A 135 -40.77 24.27 34.36
N ALA A 136 -41.47 23.98 33.27
CA ALA A 136 -42.87 24.39 33.08
C ALA A 136 -43.87 23.46 33.80
N GLY A 137 -43.54 22.18 33.95
CA GLY A 137 -44.38 21.13 34.54
C GLY A 137 -44.24 20.95 36.06
N GLN A 138 -43.64 21.91 36.77
CA GLN A 138 -43.74 21.96 38.24
C GLN A 138 -45.15 22.36 38.73
N GLY A 139 -46.09 22.64 37.81
CA GLY A 139 -47.52 22.74 38.09
C GLY A 139 -48.30 21.64 37.36
N GLU A 140 -48.82 20.69 38.15
CA GLU A 140 -49.97 19.81 37.88
C GLU A 140 -49.81 18.63 36.91
N GLY A 141 -50.09 17.43 37.46
CA GLY A 141 -50.06 16.15 36.77
C GLY A 141 -51.35 15.83 36.01
N SER A 142 -51.21 15.27 34.81
CA SER A 142 -52.25 14.53 34.08
C SER A 142 -51.63 13.74 32.92
N ALA A 143 -52.36 12.77 32.36
CA ALA A 143 -51.98 11.77 31.36
C ALA A 143 -51.16 12.27 30.16
N ALA A 144 -51.21 13.57 29.83
CA ALA A 144 -50.34 14.21 28.84
C ALA A 144 -48.83 14.06 29.15
N ASN A 145 -48.44 13.95 30.43
CA ASN A 145 -47.05 13.69 30.81
C ASN A 145 -46.60 12.24 30.48
N ALA A 146 -47.52 11.28 30.43
CA ALA A 146 -47.22 9.88 30.12
C ALA A 146 -47.03 9.67 28.61
N GLU A 147 -47.94 10.18 27.76
CA GLU A 147 -47.78 10.15 26.30
C GLU A 147 -46.53 10.91 25.85
N LEU A 148 -46.24 12.05 26.48
CA LEU A 148 -45.02 12.82 26.23
C LEU A 148 -43.77 12.06 26.69
N SER A 149 -43.84 11.28 27.77
CA SER A 149 -42.76 10.39 28.22
C SER A 149 -42.53 9.20 27.27
N GLU A 150 -43.59 8.62 26.72
CA GLU A 150 -43.50 7.54 25.73
C GLU A 150 -42.93 8.02 24.39
N LEU A 151 -43.37 9.17 23.88
CA LEU A 151 -42.80 9.78 22.67
C LEU A 151 -41.31 10.07 22.84
N ARG A 152 -40.88 10.50 24.04
CA ARG A 152 -39.48 10.73 24.41
C ARG A 152 -38.66 9.44 24.45
N LEU A 153 -39.21 8.37 25.04
CA LEU A 153 -38.59 7.05 25.06
C LEU A 153 -38.46 6.47 23.65
N ALA A 154 -39.46 6.69 22.79
CA ALA A 154 -39.41 6.31 21.39
C ALA A 154 -38.31 7.07 20.63
N GLN A 155 -38.17 8.39 20.84
CA GLN A 155 -37.09 9.19 20.26
C GLN A 155 -35.70 8.75 20.73
N MET A 156 -35.51 8.52 22.04
CA MET A 156 -34.23 8.02 22.56
C MET A 156 -33.87 6.63 22.02
N ARG A 157 -34.85 5.74 21.88
CA ARG A 157 -34.66 4.42 21.25
C ARG A 157 -34.34 4.52 19.77
N GLY A 158 -35.01 5.41 19.04
CA GLY A 158 -34.70 5.70 17.64
C GLY A 158 -33.28 6.22 17.45
N LEU A 159 -32.83 7.07 18.37
CA LEU A 159 -31.46 7.60 18.35
C LEU A 159 -30.41 6.54 18.67
N ALA A 160 -30.65 5.73 19.70
CA ALA A 160 -29.78 4.60 20.05
C ALA A 160 -29.67 3.60 18.88
N ARG A 161 -30.79 3.34 18.20
CA ARG A 161 -30.82 2.48 17.03
C ARG A 161 -30.00 3.06 15.87
N PHE A 162 -30.19 4.35 15.58
CA PHE A 162 -29.42 5.04 14.55
C PHE A 162 -27.90 5.01 14.81
N ILE A 163 -27.47 5.23 16.06
CA ILE A 163 -26.05 5.18 16.43
C ILE A 163 -25.47 3.77 16.22
N LEU A 164 -26.21 2.74 16.60
CA LEU A 164 -25.79 1.34 16.40
C LEU A 164 -25.72 0.98 14.91
N ASP A 165 -26.73 1.32 14.13
CA ASP A 165 -26.73 1.06 12.68
C ASP A 165 -25.59 1.84 11.98
N SER A 166 -25.28 3.07 12.42
CA SER A 166 -24.15 3.84 11.90
C SER A 166 -22.79 3.23 12.26
N ALA A 167 -22.66 2.64 13.45
CA ALA A 167 -21.43 1.97 13.87
C ALA A 167 -21.18 0.71 13.03
N ASP A 168 -22.24 -0.06 12.74
CA ASP A 168 -22.19 -1.22 11.87
C ASP A 168 -21.80 -0.83 10.43
N GLU A 169 -22.33 0.27 9.89
CA GLU A 169 -21.95 0.77 8.56
C GLU A 169 -20.47 1.19 8.50
N ILE A 170 -19.97 1.87 9.54
CA ILE A 170 -18.55 2.26 9.62
C ILE A 170 -17.65 1.02 9.68
N ASP A 171 -17.98 0.04 10.53
CA ASP A 171 -17.21 -1.21 10.61
C ASP A 171 -17.19 -1.95 9.26
N LEU A 172 -18.34 -2.02 8.59
CA LEU A 172 -18.46 -2.70 7.31
C LEU A 172 -17.68 -2.00 6.19
N LEU A 173 -17.65 -0.66 6.17
CA LEU A 173 -16.83 0.12 5.25
C LEU A 173 -15.33 -0.08 5.50
N LEU A 174 -14.89 -0.06 6.76
CA LEU A 174 -13.49 -0.29 7.12
C LEU A 174 -13.04 -1.70 6.73
N ARG A 175 -13.89 -2.72 6.97
CA ARG A 175 -13.62 -4.10 6.54
C ARG A 175 -13.51 -4.20 5.04
N ARG A 176 -14.50 -3.71 4.28
CA ARG A 176 -14.47 -3.72 2.81
C ARG A 176 -13.22 -3.07 2.26
N ARG A 177 -12.81 -1.93 2.81
CA ARG A 177 -11.59 -1.25 2.38
C ARG A 177 -10.34 -2.08 2.68
N ARG A 178 -10.20 -2.60 3.89
CA ARG A 178 -9.08 -3.47 4.25
C ARG A 178 -9.01 -4.68 3.34
N ASP A 179 -10.14 -5.31 3.07
CA ASP A 179 -10.23 -6.50 2.24
C ASP A 179 -9.88 -6.17 0.77
N ALA A 180 -10.30 -5.01 0.26
CA ALA A 180 -9.91 -4.50 -1.06
C ALA A 180 -8.40 -4.22 -1.16
N ILE A 181 -7.80 -3.59 -0.13
CA ILE A 181 -6.35 -3.36 -0.05
C ILE A 181 -5.60 -4.70 -0.02
N GLN A 182 -6.05 -5.64 0.80
CA GLN A 182 -5.43 -6.96 0.91
C GLN A 182 -5.52 -7.74 -0.41
N LEU A 183 -6.67 -7.68 -1.09
CA LEU A 183 -6.86 -8.30 -2.40
C LEU A 183 -5.96 -7.65 -3.45
N SER A 184 -5.89 -6.31 -3.50
CA SER A 184 -5.03 -5.58 -4.43
C SER A 184 -3.55 -5.88 -4.21
N ALA A 185 -3.10 -5.92 -2.95
CA ALA A 185 -1.73 -6.29 -2.62
C ALA A 185 -1.43 -7.74 -3.03
N THR A 186 -2.33 -8.68 -2.72
CA THR A 186 -2.16 -10.10 -3.06
C THR A 186 -2.17 -10.32 -4.58
N ALA A 187 -3.05 -9.65 -5.31
CA ALA A 187 -3.15 -9.72 -6.77
C ALA A 187 -1.87 -9.17 -7.42
N ALA A 188 -1.40 -8.01 -6.98
CA ALA A 188 -0.14 -7.44 -7.48
C ALA A 188 1.04 -8.39 -7.24
N LEU A 189 1.14 -8.99 -6.05
CA LEU A 189 2.21 -9.94 -5.76
C LEU A 189 2.17 -11.18 -6.68
N ARG A 190 0.97 -11.67 -7.04
CA ARG A 190 0.76 -12.80 -7.96
C ARG A 190 0.96 -12.47 -9.44
N GLU A 191 0.47 -11.32 -9.92
CA GLU A 191 0.55 -10.94 -11.34
C GLU A 191 2.00 -10.84 -11.82
N PHE A 192 2.88 -10.30 -10.96
CA PHE A 192 4.31 -10.28 -11.25
C PHE A 192 5.00 -11.63 -11.02
N ALA A 193 4.41 -12.58 -10.28
CA ALA A 193 4.98 -13.93 -10.12
C ALA A 193 4.80 -14.75 -11.41
N HIS A 194 3.70 -14.55 -12.12
CA HIS A 194 3.44 -15.19 -13.41
C HIS A 194 4.12 -14.50 -14.59
N ALA A 195 4.48 -13.21 -14.48
CA ALA A 195 5.21 -12.49 -15.52
C ALA A 195 6.72 -12.84 -15.61
N ALA A 196 7.20 -13.77 -14.77
CA ALA A 196 8.60 -14.20 -14.71
C ALA A 196 8.87 -15.58 -15.37
N GLU A 197 7.85 -16.22 -15.97
CA GLU A 197 7.96 -17.39 -16.84
C GLU A 197 8.05 -16.98 -18.32
#